data_AF-A0A1S2M251-F1
#
_entry.id   AF-A0A1S2M251-F1
#
_cell.length_a   1.000
_cell.length_b   1.000
_cell.length_c   1.000
_cell.angle_alpha   90.00
_cell.angle_beta   90.00
_cell.angle_gamma   90.00
#
_symmetry.space_group_name_H-M   'P 1'
#
loop_
_entity.id
_entity.type
_entity.pdbx_description
1 polymer ?
#
loop_
_entity_poly.entity_id
_entity_poly.type
_entity_poly.pdbx_seq_one_letter_code
_entity_poly.pdbx_strand_id
1 'polypeptide(L)'
;MQHNNKKLWITLSVICILIGIATWIPNFIFEYGYGYWVLTFFINPLGILCGYLGSSRIAMISNIIMTLSFFILMFFGSLIEAFF
;
A
#
# COMPACT_ATOMS: atom_id res chain seq x y z
N MET A 1 25.20 -2.04 -17.30
CA MET A 1 23.74 -1.89 -17.53
C MET A 1 22.84 -2.42 -16.39
N GLN A 2 23.36 -2.95 -15.27
CA GLN A 2 22.51 -3.43 -14.15
C GLN A 2 22.04 -2.34 -13.16
N HIS A 3 22.63 -1.15 -13.15
CA HIS A 3 22.31 -0.11 -12.16
C HIS A 3 20.94 0.59 -12.41
N ASN A 4 20.52 0.72 -13.67
CA ASN A 4 19.26 1.40 -14.02
C ASN A 4 18.03 0.55 -13.70
N ASN A 5 18.14 -0.77 -13.85
CA ASN A 5 17.03 -1.68 -13.62
C ASN A 5 16.62 -1.69 -12.14
N LYS A 6 17.59 -1.63 -11.22
CA LYS A 6 17.31 -1.54 -9.77
C LYS A 6 16.49 -0.30 -9.42
N LYS A 7 16.89 0.87 -9.95
CA LYS A 7 16.14 2.12 -9.74
C LYS A 7 14.71 2.00 -10.28
N LEU A 8 14.53 1.42 -11.47
CA LEU A 8 13.22 1.21 -12.07
C LEU A 8 12.31 0.33 -11.19
N TRP A 9 12.81 -0.81 -10.69
CA TRP A 9 12.04 -1.68 -9.79
C TRP A 9 11.65 -1.00 -8.47
N ILE A 10 12.54 -0.19 -7.91
CA ILE A 10 12.24 0.62 -6.71
C ILE A 10 11.18 1.68 -7.04
N THR A 11 11.29 2.39 -8.16
CA THR A 11 10.30 3.37 -8.59
C THR A 11 8.93 2.72 -8.79
N LEU A 12 8.86 1.55 -9.42
CA LEU A 12 7.61 0.79 -9.56
C LEU A 12 7.03 0.39 -8.19
N SER A 13 7.86 -0.08 -7.27
CA SER A 13 7.45 -0.41 -5.90
C SER A 13 6.90 0.80 -5.14
N VAL A 14 7.48 1.99 -5.34
CA VAL A 14 6.97 3.24 -4.78
C VAL A 14 5.65 3.67 -5.44
N ILE A 15 5.51 3.49 -6.75
CA ILE A 15 4.26 3.75 -7.46
C ILE A 15 3.15 2.83 -6.91
N CYS A 16 3.42 1.55 -6.65
CA CYS A 16 2.46 0.64 -6.01
C CYS A 16 1.99 1.16 -4.65
N ILE A 17 2.90 1.66 -3.81
CA ILE A 17 2.56 2.29 -2.52
C ILE A 17 1.66 3.50 -2.73
N LEU A 18 2.00 4.39 -3.66
CA LEU A 18 1.23 5.59 -3.94
C LEU A 18 -0.18 5.26 -4.46
N ILE A 19 -0.30 4.25 -5.32
CA ILE A 19 -1.61 3.76 -5.76
C ILE A 19 -2.37 3.17 -4.57
N GLY A 20 -1.71 2.40 -3.72
CA GLY A 20 -2.30 1.89 -2.48
C GLY A 20 -2.89 3.00 -1.62
N ILE A 21 -2.15 4.08 -1.37
CA ILE A 21 -2.65 5.28 -0.67
C ILE A 21 -3.81 5.92 -1.43
N ALA A 22 -3.70 6.04 -2.76
CA ALA A 22 -4.75 6.64 -3.57
C ALA A 22 -6.07 5.87 -3.52
N THR A 23 -6.03 4.53 -3.37
CA THR A 23 -7.24 3.72 -3.20
C THR A 23 -7.97 3.98 -1.87
N TRP A 24 -7.30 4.56 -0.88
CA TRP A 24 -7.91 4.97 0.39
C TRP A 24 -8.60 6.33 0.31
N ILE A 25 -8.16 7.22 -0.60
CA ILE A 25 -8.75 8.55 -0.79
C ILE A 25 -10.28 8.48 -0.93
N PRO A 26 -10.87 7.64 -1.82
CA PRO A 26 -12.31 7.60 -1.94
C PRO A 26 -13.01 7.07 -0.69
N ASN A 27 -12.37 6.18 0.07
CA ASN A 27 -12.93 5.65 1.31
C ASN A 27 -13.02 6.73 2.40
N PHE A 28 -12.03 7.62 2.49
CA PHE A 28 -12.02 8.73 3.46
C PHE A 28 -12.88 9.94 3.03
N ILE A 29 -12.96 10.23 1.72
CA ILE A 29 -13.65 11.43 1.22
C ILE A 29 -15.15 11.18 0.98
N PHE A 30 -15.50 10.04 0.40
CA PHE A 30 -16.88 9.77 0.02
C PHE A 30 -17.65 8.98 1.08
N GLU A 31 -16.98 8.43 2.10
CA GLU A 31 -17.56 7.58 3.19
C GLU A 31 -18.35 6.35 2.70
N TYR A 32 -18.46 6.17 1.37
CA TYR A 32 -19.01 5.00 0.75
C TYR A 32 -17.94 3.91 0.78
N GLY A 33 -18.28 2.78 1.41
CA GLY A 33 -17.50 1.54 1.43
C GLY A 33 -17.43 0.84 0.07
N TYR A 34 -17.17 1.58 -1.01
CA TYR A 34 -16.71 0.98 -2.24
C TYR A 34 -15.37 0.31 -1.93
N GLY A 35 -15.32 -1.01 -2.07
CA GLY A 35 -14.16 -1.86 -1.76
C GLY A 35 -12.92 -1.60 -2.60
N TYR A 36 -12.64 -0.36 -3.02
CA TYR A 36 -11.43 0.06 -3.70
C TYR A 36 -10.17 -0.25 -2.88
N TRP A 37 -10.26 -0.23 -1.54
CA TRP A 37 -9.18 -0.67 -0.67
C TRP A 37 -8.78 -2.15 -0.91
N VAL A 38 -9.67 -2.98 -1.48
CA VAL A 38 -9.33 -4.37 -1.85
C VAL A 38 -8.25 -4.42 -2.93
N LEU A 39 -8.14 -3.39 -3.77
CA LEU A 39 -7.06 -3.29 -4.77
C LEU A 39 -5.67 -3.24 -4.10
N THR A 40 -5.57 -2.75 -2.85
CA THR A 40 -4.29 -2.78 -2.12
C THR A 40 -3.77 -4.20 -1.91
N PHE A 41 -4.65 -5.20 -1.77
CA PHE A 41 -4.28 -6.61 -1.64
C PHE A 41 -3.76 -7.21 -2.95
N PHE A 42 -3.97 -6.58 -4.09
CA PHE A 42 -3.41 -7.02 -5.38
C PHE A 42 -2.19 -6.19 -5.76
N ILE A 43 -2.28 -4.86 -5.62
CA ILE A 43 -1.26 -3.92 -6.09
C ILE A 43 -0.04 -3.92 -5.17
N ASN A 44 -0.22 -4.01 -3.85
CA ASN A 44 0.92 -3.94 -2.94
C ASN A 44 1.74 -5.23 -2.92
N PRO A 45 1.19 -6.45 -3.03
CA PRO A 45 2.02 -7.63 -3.23
C PRO A 45 2.87 -7.56 -4.50
N LEU A 46 2.36 -6.96 -5.58
CA LEU A 46 3.18 -6.65 -6.76
C LEU A 46 4.28 -5.64 -6.42
N GLY A 47 3.98 -4.64 -5.60
CA GLY A 47 4.96 -3.69 -5.05
C GLY A 47 6.01 -4.35 -4.15
N ILE A 48 5.67 -5.39 -3.37
CA ILE A 48 6.62 -6.19 -2.58
C ILE A 48 7.56 -6.94 -3.52
N LEU A 49 7.03 -7.60 -4.54
CA LEU A 49 7.84 -8.30 -5.55
C LEU A 49 8.78 -7.34 -6.28
N CYS A 50 8.30 -6.15 -6.67
CA CYS A 50 9.13 -5.11 -7.26
C CYS A 50 10.19 -4.60 -6.28
N GLY A 51 9.86 -4.44 -4.99
CA GLY A 51 10.82 -4.05 -3.96
C GLY A 51 11.92 -5.09 -3.74
N TYR A 52 11.56 -6.38 -3.82
CA TYR A 52 12.50 -7.51 -3.74
C TYR A 52 13.45 -7.51 -4.95
N LEU A 53 12.92 -7.37 -6.17
CA LEU A 53 13.72 -7.26 -7.40
C LEU A 53 14.62 -6.02 -7.42
N GLY A 54 14.17 -4.93 -6.80
CA GLY A 54 14.93 -3.70 -6.58
C GLY A 54 15.95 -3.78 -5.45
N SER A 55 15.99 -4.87 -4.67
CA SER A 55 16.82 -5.05 -3.47
C SER A 55 16.61 -3.97 -2.40
N SER A 56 15.41 -3.36 -2.35
CA SER A 56 15.07 -2.33 -1.37
C SER A 56 14.18 -2.90 -0.28
N ARG A 57 14.79 -3.16 0.89
CA ARG A 57 14.06 -3.59 2.09
C ARG A 57 13.00 -2.58 2.51
N ILE A 58 13.29 -1.29 2.38
CA ILE A 58 12.36 -0.20 2.70
C ILE A 58 11.13 -0.30 1.82
N ALA A 59 11.31 -0.42 0.50
CA ALA A 59 10.18 -0.49 -0.44
C ALA A 59 9.32 -1.75 -0.23
N MET A 60 9.94 -2.89 0.10
CA MET A 60 9.21 -4.10 0.50
C MET A 60 8.40 -3.89 1.77
N ILE A 61 9.02 -3.41 2.85
CA ILE A 61 8.37 -3.22 4.16
C ILE A 61 7.21 -2.24 4.04
N SER A 62 7.39 -1.14 3.31
CA SER A 62 6.33 -0.16 3.09
C SER A 62 5.14 -0.74 2.32
N ASN A 63 5.36 -1.60 1.31
CA ASN A 63 4.27 -2.29 0.63
C ASN A 63 3.58 -3.32 1.54
N ILE A 64 4.31 -4.04 2.40
CA ILE A 64 3.72 -4.96 3.39
C ILE A 64 2.81 -4.20 4.35
N ILE A 65 3.30 -3.09 4.91
CA ILE A 65 2.51 -2.22 5.79
C ILE A 65 1.27 -1.70 5.05
N MET A 66 1.41 -1.33 3.79
CA MET A 66 0.28 -0.87 2.99
C MET A 66 -0.75 -1.98 2.74
N THR A 67 -0.34 -3.24 2.55
CA THR A 67 -1.31 -4.37 2.48
C THR A 67 -2.02 -4.57 3.81
N LEU A 68 -1.32 -4.41 4.92
CA LEU A 68 -1.90 -4.50 6.27
C LEU A 68 -2.65 -3.23 6.70
N SER A 69 -2.58 -2.15 5.91
CA SER A 69 -3.19 -0.85 6.24
C SER A 69 -4.68 -0.98 6.49
N PHE A 70 -5.37 -1.88 5.79
CA PHE A 70 -6.78 -2.14 5.99
C PHE A 70 -7.10 -2.58 7.42
N PHE A 71 -6.39 -3.58 7.93
CA PHE A 71 -6.58 -4.06 9.28
C PHE A 71 -6.24 -3.00 10.33
N ILE A 72 -5.17 -2.25 10.09
CA ILE A 72 -4.73 -1.18 10.99
C ILE A 72 -5.80 -0.08 11.05
N LEU A 73 -6.21 0.44 9.90
CA LEU A 73 -7.16 1.56 9.82
C LEU A 73 -8.55 1.16 10.36
N MET A 74 -9.03 -0.04 10.05
CA MET A 74 -10.29 -0.54 10.61
C MET A 74 -10.21 -0.71 12.13
N PHE A 75 -9.11 -1.28 12.64
CA PHE A 75 -8.93 -1.44 14.09
C PHE A 75 -8.94 -0.09 14.81
N PHE A 76 -8.20 0.89 14.31
CA PHE A 76 -8.18 2.23 14.91
C PHE A 76 -9.52 2.94 14.78
N GLY A 77 -10.21 2.83 13.64
CA GLY A 77 -11.54 3.38 13.44
C GLY A 77 -12.55 2.83 14.45
N SER A 78 -12.63 1.50 14.59
CA SER A 78 -13.51 0.86 15.56
C SER A 78 -13.12 1.15 17.01
N LEU A 79 -11.82 1.32 17.31
CA LEU A 79 -11.37 1.71 18.64
C LEU A 79 -11.88 3.12 18.99
N ILE A 80 -11.79 4.06 18.06
CA ILE A 80 -12.28 5.43 18.25
C ILE A 80 -13.80 5.43 18.47
N GLU A 81 -14.57 4.72 17.64
CA GLU A 81 -16.03 4.56 17.82
C GLU A 81 -16.41 3.88 19.15
N ALA A 82 -15.54 3.05 19.72
CA ALA A 82 -15.80 2.41 21.00
C ALA A 82 -15.56 3.35 22.21
N PHE A 83 -14.70 4.35 22.06
CA PHE A 83 -14.35 5.30 23.13
C PHE A 83 -15.13 6.63 23.07
N PHE A 84 -15.60 7.04 21.89
CA PHE A 84 -16.35 8.28 21.66
C PHE A 84 -17.75 7.98 21.12
#